data_AF-A0A7S1D110-F1
#
_entry.id   AF-A0A7S1D110-F1
#
_cell.length_a   1.000
_cell.length_b   1.000
_cell.length_c   1.000
_cell.angle_alpha   90.00
_cell.angle_beta   90.00
_cell.angle_gamma   90.00
#
_symmetry.space_group_name_H-M   'P 1'
#
loop_
_entity.id
_entity.type
_entity.pdbx_description
1 polymer ?
#
loop_
_entity_poly.entity_id
_entity_poly.type
_entity_poly.pdbx_seq_one_letter_code
_entity_poly.pdbx_strand_id
1 'polypeptide(L)'
;MAPNGILVMEAITTPEQRYETYLHSTDFINTIIFPGSCCPSLHALVDAAYKNSCLTLERIDNIGLHYARTLAEWRRRFNAHESFVRNSLGFDDVFMRVWNYYMSYCEAGFHSQTENCLILVFARQGCRALVPLCETRSVTQATPFNKEEIENWMKDA
;
A
#
# COMPACT_ATOMS: atom_id res chain seq x y z
N MET A 1 -20.80 9.83 -2.11
CA MET A 1 -20.55 9.56 -0.68
C MET A 1 -21.65 10.21 0.16
N ALA A 2 -22.17 9.51 1.16
CA ALA A 2 -23.18 10.02 2.09
C ALA A 2 -22.67 11.26 2.88
N PRO A 3 -23.56 12.08 3.48
CA PRO A 3 -23.17 13.31 4.17
C PRO A 3 -22.11 13.13 5.26
N ASN A 4 -22.21 12.08 6.08
CA ASN A 4 -21.22 11.73 7.12
C ASN A 4 -20.30 10.57 6.70
N GLY A 5 -20.15 10.34 5.39
CA GLY A 5 -19.23 9.32 4.91
C GLY A 5 -17.78 9.71 5.14
N ILE A 6 -16.94 8.70 5.34
CA ILE A 6 -15.48 8.83 5.44
C ILE A 6 -14.89 7.95 4.34
N LEU A 7 -13.99 8.52 3.56
CA LEU A 7 -13.15 7.78 2.62
C LEU A 7 -11.79 7.57 3.29
N VAL A 8 -11.35 6.31 3.37
CA VAL A 8 -9.98 5.96 3.74
C VAL A 8 -9.33 5.35 2.50
N MET A 9 -8.25 5.95 2.04
CA MET A 9 -7.50 5.51 0.86
C MET A 9 -6.08 5.18 1.27
N GLU A 10 -5.68 3.93 1.11
CA GLU A 10 -4.26 3.54 1.17
C GLU A 10 -3.69 3.54 -0.24
N ALA A 11 -2.55 4.20 -0.45
CA ALA A 11 -1.89 4.27 -1.75
C ALA A 11 -0.36 4.26 -1.61
N ILE A 12 0.30 3.53 -2.51
CA ILE A 12 1.73 3.73 -2.75
C ILE A 12 1.88 5.01 -3.57
N THR A 13 2.75 5.91 -3.13
CA THR A 13 2.90 7.23 -3.74
C THR A 13 4.36 7.58 -4.01
N THR A 14 4.61 8.18 -5.17
CA THR A 14 5.92 8.72 -5.52
C THR A 14 6.13 10.07 -4.82
N PRO A 15 7.30 10.34 -4.20
CA PRO A 15 7.62 11.66 -3.67
C PRO A 15 7.50 12.76 -4.73
N GLU A 16 6.98 13.93 -4.34
CA GLU A 16 6.63 15.02 -5.26
C GLU A 16 7.78 15.41 -6.21
N GLN A 17 9.00 15.54 -5.68
CA GLN A 17 10.19 15.92 -6.45
C GLN A 17 10.50 14.96 -7.62
N ARG A 18 10.07 13.70 -7.51
CA ARG A 18 10.32 12.66 -8.52
C ARG A 18 9.12 12.41 -9.44
N TYR A 19 7.94 12.96 -9.12
CA TYR A 19 6.70 12.54 -9.75
C TYR A 19 6.66 12.83 -11.26
N GLU A 20 7.09 14.02 -11.68
CA GLU A 20 7.16 14.36 -13.11
C GLU A 20 8.09 13.43 -13.89
N THR A 21 9.26 13.13 -13.34
CA THR A 21 10.17 12.15 -13.96
C THR A 21 9.55 10.75 -13.99
N TYR A 22 8.89 10.35 -12.91
CA TYR A 22 8.21 9.06 -12.81
C TYR A 22 7.16 8.88 -13.91
N LEU A 23 6.28 9.88 -14.13
CA LEU A 23 5.23 9.83 -15.16
C LEU A 23 5.76 9.63 -16.59
N HIS A 24 6.99 10.05 -16.85
CA HIS A 24 7.62 10.00 -18.17
C HIS A 24 8.72 8.93 -18.28
N SER A 25 8.84 8.06 -17.28
CA SER A 25 9.83 6.99 -17.26
C SER A 25 9.16 5.62 -17.18
N THR A 26 9.86 4.62 -17.69
CA THR A 26 9.47 3.21 -17.52
C THR A 26 10.56 2.53 -16.72
N ASP A 27 10.18 1.82 -15.66
CA ASP A 27 11.08 1.07 -14.83
C ASP A 27 10.77 -0.44 -14.86
N PHE A 28 11.52 -1.20 -14.08
CA PHE A 28 11.31 -2.64 -13.94
C PHE A 28 9.90 -2.98 -13.46
N ILE A 29 9.33 -2.17 -12.55
CA ILE A 29 8.00 -2.41 -12.00
C ILE A 29 6.94 -2.26 -13.08
N ASN A 30 6.93 -1.14 -13.81
CA ASN A 30 5.98 -0.91 -14.89
C ASN A 30 6.17 -1.89 -16.05
N THR A 31 7.40 -2.32 -16.35
CA THR A 31 7.61 -3.22 -17.51
C THR A 31 7.28 -4.69 -17.21
N ILE A 32 7.64 -5.18 -16.03
CA ILE A 32 7.69 -6.62 -15.75
C ILE A 32 6.63 -7.06 -14.73
N ILE A 33 6.38 -6.26 -13.69
CA ILE A 33 5.54 -6.68 -12.55
C ILE A 33 4.12 -6.16 -12.69
N PHE A 34 3.95 -4.85 -12.91
CA PHE A 34 2.66 -4.17 -13.02
C PHE A 34 2.59 -3.24 -14.26
N PRO A 35 2.41 -3.81 -15.47
CA PRO A 35 2.18 -3.05 -16.70
C PRO A 35 1.04 -2.06 -16.60
N GLY A 36 1.33 -0.80 -16.91
CA GLY A 36 0.36 0.31 -16.88
C GLY A 36 0.05 0.86 -15.49
N SER A 37 0.74 0.39 -14.44
CA SER A 37 0.61 0.95 -13.09
C SER A 37 1.16 2.37 -13.00
N CYS A 38 0.59 3.15 -12.08
CA CYS A 38 1.03 4.50 -11.74
C CYS A 38 0.96 4.70 -10.22
N CYS A 39 2.04 5.18 -9.63
CA CYS A 39 2.15 5.61 -8.24
C CYS A 39 2.03 7.15 -8.19
N PRO A 40 0.82 7.69 -7.95
CA PRO A 40 0.60 9.14 -7.96
C PRO A 40 1.39 9.83 -6.84
N SER A 41 1.61 11.14 -6.96
CA SER A 41 2.07 11.92 -5.82
C SER A 41 0.93 12.24 -4.86
N LEU A 42 1.28 12.67 -3.64
CA LEU A 42 0.29 13.18 -2.68
C LEU A 42 -0.49 14.36 -3.28
N HIS A 43 0.20 15.28 -3.98
CA HIS A 43 -0.47 16.40 -4.62
C HIS A 43 -1.49 15.93 -5.64
N ALA A 44 -1.12 14.99 -6.53
CA ALA A 44 -2.02 14.47 -7.56
C ALA A 44 -3.28 13.81 -6.95
N LEU A 45 -3.14 13.06 -5.86
CA LEU A 45 -4.27 12.47 -5.15
C LEU A 45 -5.21 13.52 -4.55
N VAL A 46 -4.65 14.53 -3.89
CA VAL A 46 -5.44 15.60 -3.25
C VAL A 46 -6.12 16.49 -4.29
N ASP A 47 -5.42 16.88 -5.36
CA ASP A 47 -6.00 17.64 -6.46
C ASP A 47 -7.16 16.88 -7.12
N ALA A 48 -6.98 15.59 -7.40
CA ALA A 48 -8.03 14.74 -7.95
C ALA A 48 -9.24 14.64 -7.02
N ALA A 49 -9.02 14.54 -5.70
CA ALA A 49 -10.09 14.52 -4.72
C ALA A 49 -10.86 15.85 -4.70
N TYR A 50 -10.19 16.99 -4.84
CA TYR A 50 -10.81 18.31 -4.71
C TYR A 50 -11.51 18.77 -6.00
N LYS A 51 -10.96 18.43 -7.17
CA LYS A 51 -11.41 18.99 -8.46
C LYS A 51 -12.90 18.82 -8.75
N ASN A 52 -13.49 17.68 -8.36
CA ASN A 52 -14.88 17.34 -8.68
C ASN A 52 -15.67 16.85 -7.46
N SER A 53 -15.23 17.20 -6.24
CA SER A 53 -15.92 16.78 -5.03
C SER A 53 -15.85 17.85 -3.93
N CYS A 54 -16.55 17.62 -2.83
CA CYS A 54 -16.45 18.44 -1.62
C CYS A 54 -15.69 17.70 -0.50
N LEU A 55 -14.82 16.77 -0.88
CA LEU A 55 -13.96 16.07 0.05
C LEU A 55 -12.85 17.02 0.52
N THR A 56 -12.52 16.94 1.79
CA THR A 56 -11.43 17.62 2.46
C THR A 56 -10.50 16.56 3.04
N LEU A 57 -9.19 16.78 2.92
CA LEU A 57 -8.20 15.90 3.53
C LEU A 57 -8.16 16.16 5.03
N GLU A 58 -8.48 15.14 5.82
CA GLU A 58 -8.60 15.23 7.28
C GLU A 58 -7.37 14.65 7.98
N ARG A 59 -6.75 13.62 7.41
CA ARG A 59 -5.60 12.93 8.00
C ARG A 59 -4.72 12.28 6.94
N ILE A 60 -3.42 12.25 7.21
CA ILE A 60 -2.41 11.51 6.45
C ILE A 60 -1.55 10.73 7.44
N ASP A 61 -1.36 9.44 7.21
CA ASP A 61 -0.33 8.65 7.88
C ASP A 61 0.58 8.03 6.82
N ASN A 62 1.90 8.11 7.00
CA ASN A 62 2.85 7.43 6.14
C ASN A 62 3.32 6.13 6.81
N ILE A 63 2.95 5.00 6.21
CA ILE A 63 3.30 3.66 6.65
C ILE A 63 4.40 3.00 5.78
N GLY A 64 5.13 3.77 4.97
CA GLY A 64 6.14 3.26 4.04
C GLY A 64 7.18 2.33 4.70
N LEU A 65 7.68 2.67 5.89
CA LEU A 65 8.63 1.82 6.62
C LEU A 65 8.02 0.49 7.08
N HIS A 66 6.71 0.46 7.37
CA HIS A 66 6.01 -0.80 7.64
C HIS A 66 5.94 -1.66 6.37
N TYR A 67 5.74 -1.03 5.20
CA TYR A 67 5.72 -1.71 3.90
C TYR A 67 7.07 -2.35 3.55
N ALA A 68 8.19 -1.68 3.89
CA ALA A 68 9.52 -2.28 3.76
C ALA A 68 9.63 -3.59 4.56
N ARG A 69 9.17 -3.60 5.83
CA ARG A 69 9.15 -4.82 6.66
C ARG A 69 8.23 -5.90 6.08
N THR A 70 7.09 -5.51 5.51
CA THR A 70 6.16 -6.43 4.85
C THR A 70 6.86 -7.14 3.68
N LEU A 71 7.55 -6.41 2.81
CA LEU A 71 8.28 -6.97 1.66
C LEU A 71 9.43 -7.90 2.09
N ALA A 72 10.15 -7.54 3.15
CA ALA A 72 11.18 -8.39 3.73
C ALA A 72 10.60 -9.74 4.22
N GLU A 73 9.45 -9.70 4.91
CA GLU A 73 8.79 -10.90 5.40
C GLU A 73 8.17 -11.73 4.28
N TRP A 74 7.61 -11.10 3.25
CA TRP A 74 7.13 -11.78 2.04
C TRP A 74 8.27 -12.50 1.34
N ARG A 75 9.42 -11.83 1.13
CA ARG A 75 10.61 -12.44 0.52
C ARG A 75 11.12 -13.62 1.34
N ARG A 76 11.19 -13.48 2.67
CA ARG A 76 11.59 -14.57 3.58
C ARG A 76 10.67 -15.79 3.43
N ARG A 77 9.35 -15.58 3.45
CA ARG A 77 8.36 -16.67 3.33
C ARG A 77 8.35 -17.31 1.94
N PHE A 78 8.47 -16.49 0.89
CA PHE A 78 8.54 -16.96 -0.49
C PHE A 78 9.72 -17.91 -0.68
N ASN A 79 10.92 -17.52 -0.24
CA ASN A 79 12.11 -18.37 -0.34
C ASN A 79 12.05 -19.59 0.57
N ALA A 80 11.43 -19.49 1.75
CA ALA A 80 11.20 -20.66 2.61
C ALA A 80 10.29 -21.73 1.95
N HIS A 81 9.50 -21.35 0.95
CA HIS A 81 8.61 -22.24 0.20
C HIS A 81 9.04 -22.41 -1.25
N GLU A 82 10.31 -22.16 -1.58
CA GLU A 82 10.84 -22.26 -2.95
C GLU A 82 10.52 -23.60 -3.61
N SER A 83 10.65 -24.72 -2.88
CA SER A 83 10.34 -26.06 -3.42
C SER A 83 8.89 -26.20 -3.87
N PHE A 84 7.96 -25.57 -3.15
CA PHE A 84 6.53 -25.57 -3.52
C PHE A 84 6.31 -24.70 -4.77
N VAL A 85 6.88 -23.50 -4.81
CA VAL A 85 6.77 -22.59 -5.95
C VAL A 85 7.31 -23.24 -7.23
N ARG A 86 8.40 -23.99 -7.14
CA ARG A 86 9.00 -24.67 -8.29
C ARG A 86 8.27 -25.95 -8.67
N ASN A 87 8.09 -26.87 -7.72
CA ASN A 87 7.65 -28.23 -8.04
C ASN A 87 6.12 -28.32 -8.14
N SER A 88 5.39 -27.56 -7.33
CA SER A 88 3.93 -27.63 -7.27
C SER A 88 3.28 -26.59 -8.18
N LEU A 89 3.82 -25.38 -8.26
CA LEU A 89 3.29 -24.33 -9.15
C LEU A 89 3.97 -24.28 -10.53
N GLY A 90 5.12 -24.95 -10.71
CA GLY A 90 5.80 -25.07 -12.00
C GLY A 90 6.61 -23.84 -12.44
N PHE A 91 6.93 -22.92 -11.52
CA PHE A 91 7.72 -21.73 -11.86
C PHE A 91 9.22 -22.02 -11.95
N ASP A 92 9.87 -21.36 -12.91
CA ASP A 92 11.27 -21.58 -13.25
C ASP A 92 12.24 -20.64 -12.50
N ASP A 93 13.54 -20.81 -12.77
CA ASP A 93 14.59 -19.97 -12.18
C ASP A 93 14.45 -18.49 -12.55
N VAL A 94 13.91 -18.19 -13.74
CA VAL A 94 13.72 -16.81 -14.19
C VAL A 94 12.67 -16.14 -13.32
N PHE A 95 11.52 -16.79 -13.12
CA PHE A 95 10.47 -16.31 -12.24
C PHE A 95 10.99 -16.08 -10.82
N MET A 96 11.69 -17.07 -10.25
CA MET A 96 12.21 -16.97 -8.89
C MET A 96 13.14 -15.77 -8.70
N ARG A 97 14.00 -15.50 -9.70
CA ARG A 97 14.89 -14.33 -9.69
C ARG A 97 14.13 -13.01 -9.83
N VAL A 98 13.15 -12.96 -10.74
CA VAL A 98 12.30 -11.77 -10.95
C VAL A 98 11.55 -11.41 -9.68
N TRP A 99 10.94 -12.38 -9.00
CA TRP A 99 10.17 -12.13 -7.77
C TRP A 99 11.06 -11.70 -6.60
N ASN A 100 12.23 -12.33 -6.45
CA ASN A 100 13.21 -11.91 -5.44
C ASN A 100 13.74 -10.49 -5.70
N TYR A 101 14.00 -10.15 -6.96
CA TYR A 101 14.42 -8.81 -7.35
C TYR A 101 13.33 -7.80 -7.08
N TYR A 102 12.09 -8.07 -7.48
CA TYR A 102 10.92 -7.24 -7.18
C TYR A 102 10.81 -6.90 -5.69
N MET A 103 10.76 -7.93 -4.83
CA MET A 103 10.58 -7.70 -3.40
C MET A 103 11.76 -6.93 -2.79
N SER A 104 12.99 -7.24 -3.17
CA SER A 104 14.19 -6.55 -2.64
C SER A 104 14.31 -5.11 -3.15
N TYR A 105 13.97 -4.87 -4.43
CA TYR A 105 13.96 -3.55 -5.05
C TYR A 105 12.94 -2.64 -4.37
N CYS A 106 11.70 -3.12 -4.19
CA CYS A 106 10.67 -2.36 -3.50
C CYS A 106 10.98 -2.18 -2.01
N GLU A 107 11.53 -3.20 -1.33
CA GLU A 107 11.95 -3.11 0.07
C GLU A 107 12.94 -1.96 0.25
N ALA A 108 13.95 -1.88 -0.61
CA ALA A 108 14.92 -0.79 -0.62
C ALA A 108 14.26 0.57 -0.93
N GLY A 109 13.33 0.62 -1.88
CA GLY A 109 12.61 1.84 -2.25
C GLY A 109 11.82 2.45 -1.09
N PHE A 110 11.11 1.62 -0.32
CA PHE A 110 10.40 2.07 0.88
C PHE A 110 11.35 2.38 2.04
N HIS A 111 12.38 1.57 2.25
CA HIS A 111 13.34 1.77 3.35
C HIS A 111 14.15 3.06 3.18
N SER A 112 14.50 3.40 1.94
CA SER A 112 15.20 4.65 1.59
C SER A 112 14.27 5.85 1.41
N GLN A 113 12.95 5.68 1.62
CA GLN A 113 11.93 6.73 1.48
C GLN A 113 11.87 7.35 0.08
N THR A 114 12.31 6.60 -0.93
CA THR A 114 12.15 7.01 -2.33
C THR A 114 10.76 6.66 -2.87
N GLU A 115 10.02 5.83 -2.14
CA GLU A 115 8.60 5.54 -2.30
C GLU A 115 7.91 5.67 -0.94
N ASN A 116 6.64 6.09 -0.93
CA ASN A 116 5.83 6.19 0.28
C ASN A 116 4.61 5.26 0.19
N CYS A 117 4.03 4.91 1.34
CA CYS A 117 2.73 4.25 1.41
C CYS A 117 1.87 5.06 2.37
N LEU A 118 0.87 5.75 1.85
CA LEU A 118 0.08 6.73 2.59
C LEU A 118 -1.32 6.20 2.85
N ILE A 119 -1.81 6.39 4.06
CA ILE A 119 -3.23 6.29 4.41
C ILE A 119 -3.78 7.72 4.46
N LEU A 120 -4.70 8.03 3.57
CA LEU A 120 -5.37 9.31 3.43
C LEU A 120 -6.82 9.19 3.90
N VAL A 121 -7.23 10.05 4.82
CA VAL A 121 -8.63 10.13 5.27
C VAL A 121 -9.24 11.39 4.69
N PHE A 122 -10.34 11.22 3.96
CA PHE A 122 -11.13 12.32 3.42
C PHE A 122 -12.56 12.28 3.96
N ALA A 123 -13.13 13.45 4.20
CA ALA A 123 -14.53 13.61 4.58
C ALA A 123 -15.13 14.87 3.95
N ARG A 124 -16.44 15.09 4.13
CA ARG A 124 -17.04 16.39 3.79
C ARG A 124 -16.96 17.34 4.99
N GLN A 125 -16.95 18.64 4.73
CA GLN A 125 -17.06 19.65 5.77
C GLN A 125 -18.23 19.35 6.73
N GLY A 126 -17.96 19.39 8.03
CA GLY A 126 -18.96 19.14 9.07
C GLY A 126 -19.26 17.65 9.34
N CYS A 127 -18.46 16.73 8.82
CA CYS A 127 -18.61 15.30 9.09
C CYS A 127 -18.44 14.98 10.58
N ARG A 128 -19.54 14.65 11.26
CA ARG A 128 -19.54 14.36 12.70
C ARG A 128 -18.86 13.03 13.06
N ALA A 129 -18.75 12.11 12.10
CA ALA A 129 -18.10 10.81 12.30
C ALA A 129 -16.58 10.92 12.53
N LEU A 130 -15.97 12.08 12.25
CA LEU A 130 -14.56 12.33 12.55
C LEU A 130 -14.29 12.57 14.05
N VAL A 131 -15.29 13.01 14.82
CA VAL A 131 -15.11 13.37 16.25
C VAL A 131 -14.60 12.18 17.06
N PRO A 132 -15.21 10.97 16.98
CA PRO A 132 -14.68 9.80 17.68
C PRO A 132 -13.26 9.41 17.24
N LEU A 133 -12.93 9.57 15.95
CA LEU A 133 -11.61 9.19 15.40
C LEU A 133 -10.47 10.07 15.96
N CYS A 134 -10.74 11.34 16.23
CA CYS A 134 -9.78 12.25 16.86
C CYS A 134 -9.53 11.93 18.33
N GLU A 135 -10.54 11.38 19.02
CA GLU A 135 -10.47 11.04 20.44
C GLU A 135 -9.73 9.72 20.70
N THR A 136 -9.80 8.75 19.78
CA THR A 136 -9.12 7.45 19.88
C THR A 136 -7.63 7.48 19.49
N ARG A 137 -6.90 8.56 19.81
CA ARG A 137 -5.45 8.70 19.50
C ARG A 137 -4.55 7.59 20.06
N SER A 138 -5.06 6.77 20.97
CA SER A 138 -4.43 5.52 21.39
C SER A 138 -4.68 4.44 20.33
N VAL A 139 -3.80 4.33 19.34
CA VAL A 139 -3.76 3.12 18.50
C VAL A 139 -3.25 1.98 19.40
N THR A 140 -4.16 1.31 20.10
CA THR A 140 -3.89 -0.05 20.57
C THR A 140 -3.89 -0.93 19.34
N GLN A 141 -2.72 -1.46 18.99
CA GLN A 141 -2.62 -2.53 18.02
C GLN A 141 -3.62 -3.61 18.45
N ALA A 142 -4.63 -3.88 17.63
CA ALA A 142 -5.58 -4.94 17.92
C ALA A 142 -4.81 -6.23 18.16
N THR A 143 -5.27 -7.03 19.11
CA THR A 143 -4.63 -8.32 19.39
C THR A 143 -4.59 -9.11 18.08
N PRO A 144 -3.42 -9.67 17.69
CA PRO A 144 -3.33 -10.46 16.46
C PRO A 144 -4.42 -11.54 16.47
N PHE A 145 -5.09 -11.73 15.33
CA PHE A 145 -6.06 -12.80 15.21
C PHE A 145 -5.41 -14.14 15.57
N ASN A 146 -6.13 -14.92 16.37
CA ASN A 146 -5.74 -16.28 16.65
C ASN A 146 -6.00 -17.17 15.42
N LYS A 147 -5.47 -18.40 15.43
CA LYS A 147 -5.61 -19.33 14.29
C LYS A 147 -7.06 -19.58 13.90
N GLU A 148 -7.96 -19.69 14.87
CA GLU A 148 -9.37 -19.99 14.65
C GLU A 148 -10.08 -18.81 13.99
N GLU A 149 -9.78 -17.58 14.41
CA GLU A 149 -10.28 -16.36 13.79
C GLU A 149 -9.82 -16.23 12.33
N ILE A 150 -8.54 -16.54 12.05
CA ILE A 150 -8.00 -16.54 10.68
C ILE A 150 -8.70 -17.59 9.83
N GLU A 151 -8.88 -18.81 10.34
CA GLU A 151 -9.55 -19.89 9.63
C GLU A 151 -11.02 -19.60 9.34
N ASN A 152 -11.72 -18.93 10.26
CA ASN A 152 -13.10 -18.51 10.05
C ASN A 152 -13.18 -17.41 8.97
N TRP A 153 -12.27 -16.44 9.00
CA TRP A 153 -12.24 -15.38 8.00
C TRP A 153 -11.95 -15.91 6.59
N MET A 154 -11.07 -16.92 6.47
CA MET A 154 -10.78 -17.59 5.19
C MET A 154 -11.91 -18.48 4.67
N LYS A 155 -12.86 -18.90 5.49
CA LYS A 155 -14.03 -19.68 5.05
C LYS A 155 -15.13 -18.80 4.44
N ASP A 156 -15.15 -17.53 4.81
CA ASP A 156 -16.15 -16.55 4.37
C ASP A 156 -15.69 -15.72 3.14
N ALA A 157 -14.48 -15.98 2.63
CA ALA A 157 -13.87 -15.33 1.45
C ALA A 157 -13.91 -16.25 0.22
#